data_AF-A0A6J7ZGD5-F1
#
_entry.id   AF-A0A6J7ZGD5-F1
#
_cell.length_a   1.000
_cell.length_b   1.000
_cell.length_c   1.000
_cell.angle_alpha   90.00
_cell.angle_beta   90.00
_cell.angle_gamma   90.00
#
_symmetry.space_group_name_H-M   'P 1'
#
loop_
_entity.id
_entity.type
_entity.pdbx_description
1 polymer ?
#
loop_
_entity_poly.entity_id
_entity_poly.type
_entity_poly.pdbx_seq_one_letter_code
_entity_poly.pdbx_strand_id
1 'polypeptide(L)'
;MFIYQNNGASYGEKSSTDFLLKMLKPNCLKISFPNSHYKGYNPETTYLKHNGIIVKRFCDYHDSNVIKDYLLGKSESDVVSSILDIEYYSNDFIWENAKNSLSELRKREMITDIIISDFIEENWTKIKLFHSMNHPTNLVLLEIADRILTNLGLPKLNTAERNSQKTNIQIQVILN
;
A
#
# COMPACT_ATOMS: atom_id res chain seq x y z
N MET A 1 11.51 19.17 -14.31
CA MET A 1 10.65 17.99 -14.21
C MET A 1 10.15 17.88 -12.78
N PHE A 2 8.90 17.49 -12.58
CA PHE A 2 8.28 17.28 -11.28
C PHE A 2 7.63 15.89 -11.28
N ILE A 3 8.17 14.98 -10.48
CA ILE A 3 7.63 13.63 -10.29
C ILE A 3 6.96 13.61 -8.92
N TYR A 4 5.69 13.22 -8.84
CA TYR A 4 4.93 13.42 -7.61
C TYR A 4 3.82 12.39 -7.38
N GLN A 5 3.40 12.30 -6.13
CA GLN A 5 2.14 11.65 -5.74
C GLN A 5 1.08 12.72 -5.45
N ASN A 6 -0.18 12.39 -5.73
CA ASN A 6 -1.29 13.27 -5.40
C ASN A 6 -1.46 13.37 -3.87
N ASN A 7 -1.41 14.60 -3.35
CA ASN A 7 -1.57 14.92 -1.95
C ASN A 7 -2.62 16.03 -1.77
N GLY A 8 -3.60 15.77 -0.91
CA GLY A 8 -4.70 16.70 -0.64
C GLY A 8 -4.31 17.85 0.29
N ALA A 9 -5.03 18.97 0.21
CA ALA A 9 -4.81 20.13 1.07
C ALA A 9 -5.06 19.88 2.57
N SER A 10 -5.77 18.80 2.92
CA SER A 10 -5.94 18.36 4.31
C SER A 10 -4.63 18.01 5.01
N TYR A 11 -3.55 17.72 4.26
CA TYR A 11 -2.21 17.47 4.79
C TYR A 11 -1.34 18.74 4.85
N GLY A 12 -1.94 19.91 4.56
CA GLY A 12 -1.28 21.20 4.49
C GLY A 12 -1.52 21.86 3.12
N GLU A 13 -2.07 23.08 3.13
CA GLU A 13 -2.42 23.78 1.89
C GLU A 13 -1.19 23.97 0.98
N LYS A 14 -0.07 24.43 1.56
CA LYS A 14 1.18 24.68 0.84
C LYS A 14 1.93 23.41 0.41
N SER A 15 1.56 22.25 0.95
CA SER A 15 2.09 20.93 0.56
C SER A 15 1.13 20.14 -0.33
N SER A 16 -0.02 20.72 -0.69
CA SER A 16 -0.97 20.09 -1.61
C SER A 16 -0.45 20.07 -3.04
N THR A 17 -0.80 19.03 -3.79
CA THR A 17 -0.45 18.93 -5.20
C THR A 17 -0.98 20.10 -5.99
N ASP A 18 -2.23 20.52 -5.76
CA ASP A 18 -2.85 21.65 -6.46
C ASP A 18 -2.08 22.96 -6.25
N PHE A 19 -1.56 23.20 -5.06
CA PHE A 19 -0.72 24.35 -4.78
C PHE A 19 0.64 24.24 -5.49
N LEU A 20 1.32 23.10 -5.34
CA LEU A 20 2.65 22.89 -5.92
C LEU A 20 2.63 22.94 -7.45
N LEU A 21 1.60 22.41 -8.10
CA LEU A 21 1.46 22.43 -9.55
C LEU A 21 1.33 23.86 -10.10
N LYS A 22 0.69 24.79 -9.38
CA LYS A 22 0.57 26.20 -9.76
C LYS A 22 1.90 26.95 -9.69
N MET A 23 2.87 26.44 -8.93
CA MET A 23 4.21 27.05 -8.80
C MET A 23 5.18 26.61 -9.91
N LEU A 24 4.81 25.60 -10.71
CA LEU A 24 5.68 25.08 -11.75
C LEU A 24 5.78 26.05 -12.93
N LYS A 25 6.96 26.11 -13.56
CA LYS A 25 7.14 26.82 -14.84
C LYS A 25 6.25 26.20 -15.92
N PRO A 26 5.77 26.96 -16.92
CA PRO A 26 4.87 26.45 -17.97
C PRO A 26 5.40 25.21 -18.70
N ASN A 27 6.71 25.12 -18.92
CA ASN A 27 7.35 24.01 -19.64
C ASN A 27 7.85 22.90 -18.70
N CYS A 28 7.40 22.86 -17.45
CA CYS A 28 7.78 21.81 -16.53
C CYS A 28 7.09 20.49 -16.90
N LEU A 29 7.88 19.48 -17.27
CA LEU A 29 7.40 18.10 -17.39
C LEU A 29 6.89 17.60 -16.04
N LYS A 30 5.71 17.00 -16.04
CA LYS A 30 5.02 16.47 -14.86
C LYS A 30 4.77 14.98 -15.07
N ILE A 31 5.09 14.16 -14.06
CA ILE A 31 4.74 12.74 -14.04
C ILE A 31 4.21 12.42 -12.65
N SER A 32 3.00 11.90 -12.59
CA SER A 32 2.30 11.54 -11.37
C SER A 32 2.18 10.04 -11.23
N PHE A 33 2.31 9.54 -10.00
CA PHE A 33 2.14 8.13 -9.68
C PHE A 33 1.33 7.98 -8.39
N PRO A 34 0.65 6.84 -8.17
CA PRO A 34 -0.22 6.68 -7.02
C PRO A 34 0.59 6.56 -5.72
N ASN A 35 -0.06 6.90 -4.61
CA ASN A 35 0.35 6.37 -3.32
C ASN A 35 -0.03 4.88 -3.28
N SER A 36 0.97 4.02 -3.41
CA SER A 36 0.80 2.56 -3.42
C SER A 36 0.30 2.09 -2.05
N HIS A 37 -1.00 1.82 -1.98
CA HIS A 37 -1.65 1.32 -0.79
C HIS A 37 -2.38 0.01 -1.07
N TYR A 38 -2.08 -1.04 -0.30
CA TYR A 38 -2.64 -2.37 -0.48
C TYR A 38 -2.84 -3.11 0.86
N LYS A 39 -4.09 -3.40 1.24
CA LYS A 39 -4.45 -4.12 2.48
C LYS A 39 -4.67 -5.63 2.31
N GLY A 40 -4.30 -6.22 1.16
CA GLY A 40 -4.58 -7.65 0.93
C GLY A 40 -3.82 -8.60 1.86
N TYR A 41 -2.65 -8.22 2.36
CA TYR A 41 -1.84 -9.04 3.30
C TYR A 41 -2.24 -8.88 4.76
N ASN A 42 -2.78 -7.71 5.12
CA ASN A 42 -3.00 -7.30 6.51
C ASN A 42 -4.33 -6.56 6.63
N PRO A 43 -5.48 -7.24 6.45
CA PRO A 43 -6.81 -6.64 6.56
C PRO A 43 -7.03 -5.91 7.89
N GLU A 44 -6.45 -6.45 8.98
CA GLU A 44 -6.54 -5.98 10.35
C GLU A 44 -5.82 -4.65 10.62
N THR A 45 -4.81 -4.31 9.82
CA THR A 45 -3.96 -3.15 10.10
C THR A 45 -4.76 -1.86 9.97
N THR A 46 -4.74 -1.02 11.00
CA THR A 46 -5.51 0.23 11.07
C THR A 46 -4.77 1.33 11.82
N TYR A 47 -5.33 2.54 11.79
CA TYR A 47 -4.88 3.66 12.61
C TYR A 47 -5.89 3.88 13.73
N LEU A 48 -5.50 3.64 14.98
CA LEU A 48 -6.29 4.06 16.12
C LEU A 48 -6.26 5.59 16.21
N LYS A 49 -7.44 6.22 16.35
CA LYS A 49 -7.57 7.67 16.48
C LYS A 49 -8.24 8.03 17.81
N HIS A 50 -7.72 9.05 18.47
CA HIS A 50 -8.35 9.69 19.62
C HIS A 50 -8.51 11.19 19.32
N ASN A 51 -9.74 11.71 19.40
CA ASN A 51 -10.08 13.08 19.02
C ASN A 51 -9.57 13.49 17.63
N GLY A 52 -9.69 12.58 16.65
CA GLY A 52 -9.25 12.80 15.27
C GLY A 52 -7.74 12.66 15.04
N ILE A 53 -6.93 12.53 16.08
CA ILE A 53 -5.48 12.40 16.02
C ILE A 53 -5.10 10.92 16.07
N ILE A 54 -4.19 10.49 15.18
CA ILE A 54 -3.65 9.13 15.20
C ILE A 54 -2.84 8.94 16.49
N VAL A 55 -3.17 7.89 17.23
CA VAL A 55 -2.39 7.45 18.40
C VAL A 55 -1.09 6.87 17.88
N LYS A 56 0.05 7.44 18.27
CA LYS A 56 1.39 7.00 17.84
C LYS A 56 2.24 6.37 18.94
N ARG A 57 1.72 6.35 20.18
CA ARG A 57 2.45 5.76 21.30
C ARG A 57 2.48 4.24 21.10
N PHE A 58 3.63 3.62 21.37
CA PHE A 58 3.96 2.22 21.11
C PHE A 58 4.22 1.88 19.63
N CYS A 59 3.33 2.23 18.70
CA CYS A 59 3.53 2.00 17.26
C CYS A 59 2.62 2.88 16.36
N ASP A 60 2.94 2.95 15.07
CA ASP A 60 2.16 3.72 14.07
C ASP A 60 0.91 2.98 13.55
N TYR A 61 0.86 1.65 13.71
CA TYR A 61 -0.18 0.78 13.18
C TYR A 61 -0.78 -0.09 14.27
N HIS A 62 -2.08 -0.31 14.22
CA HIS A 62 -2.80 -1.08 15.23
C HIS A 62 -3.54 -2.24 14.57
N ASP A 63 -3.90 -3.24 15.35
CA ASP A 63 -4.73 -4.36 14.91
C ASP A 63 -6.19 -4.09 15.29
N SER A 64 -7.08 -4.00 14.29
CA SER A 64 -8.50 -3.73 14.52
C SER A 64 -9.22 -4.86 15.26
N ASN A 65 -8.77 -6.11 15.13
CA ASN A 65 -9.33 -7.26 15.83
C ASN A 65 -8.99 -7.22 17.30
N VAL A 66 -7.72 -6.94 17.63
CA VAL A 66 -7.26 -6.79 19.02
C VAL A 66 -8.02 -5.65 19.71
N ILE A 67 -8.16 -4.51 19.04
CA ILE A 67 -8.94 -3.37 19.57
C ILE A 67 -10.40 -3.79 19.80
N LYS A 68 -11.04 -4.43 18.82
CA LYS A 68 -12.43 -4.90 18.92
C LYS A 68 -12.60 -5.83 20.12
N ASP A 69 -11.74 -6.84 20.24
CA ASP A 69 -11.84 -7.86 21.28
C ASP A 69 -11.57 -7.29 22.69
N TYR A 70 -10.62 -6.36 22.81
CA TYR A 70 -10.42 -5.61 24.05
C TYR A 70 -11.66 -4.80 24.45
N LEU A 71 -12.29 -4.09 23.51
CA LEU A 71 -13.51 -3.32 23.77
C LEU A 71 -14.71 -4.20 24.14
N LEU A 72 -14.72 -5.47 23.72
CA LEU A 72 -15.71 -6.46 24.13
C LEU A 72 -15.42 -7.07 25.51
N GLY A 73 -14.33 -6.70 26.17
CA GLY A 73 -13.95 -7.21 27.49
C GLY A 73 -13.41 -8.64 27.46
N LYS A 74 -12.93 -9.12 26.31
CA LYS A 74 -12.28 -10.43 26.23
C LYS A 74 -10.99 -10.46 27.06
N SER A 75 -10.67 -11.64 27.59
CA SER A 75 -9.38 -11.85 28.27
C SER A 75 -8.23 -11.85 27.26
N GLU A 76 -7.01 -11.54 27.71
CA GLU A 76 -5.82 -11.60 26.86
C GLU A 76 -5.65 -12.97 26.19
N SER A 77 -5.89 -14.06 26.92
CA SER A 77 -5.85 -15.42 26.38
C SER A 77 -6.87 -15.66 25.26
N ASP A 78 -8.08 -15.10 25.38
CA ASP A 78 -9.10 -15.23 24.34
C ASP A 78 -8.71 -14.42 23.09
N VAL A 79 -8.14 -13.23 23.27
CA VAL A 79 -7.64 -12.42 22.14
C VAL A 79 -6.52 -13.15 21.42
N VAL A 80 -5.54 -13.69 22.16
CA VAL A 80 -4.42 -14.45 21.57
C VAL A 80 -4.94 -15.69 20.84
N SER A 81 -5.89 -16.43 21.41
CA SER A 81 -6.49 -17.59 20.75
C SER A 81 -7.23 -17.21 19.47
N SER A 82 -7.91 -16.07 19.47
CA SER A 82 -8.67 -15.53 18.33
C SER A 82 -7.76 -15.15 17.16
N ILE A 83 -6.66 -14.42 17.42
CA ILE A 83 -5.75 -13.95 16.36
C ILE A 83 -4.85 -15.05 15.79
N LEU A 84 -4.60 -16.12 16.55
CA LEU A 84 -3.81 -17.27 16.10
C LEU A 84 -4.67 -18.32 15.36
N ASP A 85 -5.98 -18.15 15.33
CA ASP A 85 -6.88 -19.02 14.58
C ASP A 85 -6.70 -18.78 13.07
N ILE A 86 -6.28 -19.82 12.36
CA ILE A 86 -6.09 -19.78 10.90
C ILE A 86 -7.40 -19.52 10.16
N GLU A 87 -8.53 -19.89 10.76
CA GLU A 87 -9.87 -19.68 10.21
C GLU A 87 -10.51 -18.38 10.68
N TYR A 88 -9.77 -17.52 11.40
CA TYR A 88 -10.29 -16.22 11.87
C TYR A 88 -10.85 -15.39 10.71
N TYR A 89 -10.17 -15.43 9.56
CA TYR A 89 -10.66 -14.85 8.31
C TYR A 89 -11.08 -15.93 7.33
N SER A 90 -12.33 -15.86 6.87
CA SER A 90 -12.77 -16.71 5.78
C SER A 90 -12.03 -16.36 4.49
N ASN A 91 -11.87 -17.35 3.61
CA ASN A 91 -11.31 -17.14 2.28
C ASN A 91 -12.04 -16.04 1.50
N ASP A 92 -13.38 -16.00 1.57
CA ASP A 92 -14.19 -14.97 0.89
C ASP A 92 -13.85 -13.57 1.41
N PHE A 93 -13.70 -13.40 2.73
CA PHE A 93 -13.31 -12.13 3.32
C PHE A 93 -11.92 -11.68 2.83
N ILE A 94 -10.94 -12.59 2.80
CA ILE A 94 -9.58 -12.29 2.34
C ILE A 94 -9.61 -11.80 0.88
N TRP A 95 -10.28 -12.54 0.00
CA TRP A 95 -10.38 -12.20 -1.42
C TRP A 95 -11.17 -10.91 -1.67
N GLU A 96 -12.25 -10.68 -0.93
CA GLU A 96 -13.04 -9.45 -1.04
C GLU A 96 -12.24 -8.24 -0.54
N ASN A 97 -11.55 -8.35 0.59
CA ASN A 97 -10.68 -7.28 1.09
C ASN A 97 -9.55 -6.95 0.10
N ALA A 98 -8.92 -7.96 -0.50
CA ALA A 98 -7.90 -7.76 -1.54
C ALA A 98 -8.47 -7.01 -2.77
N LYS A 99 -9.65 -7.43 -3.26
CA LYS A 99 -10.36 -6.76 -4.38
C LYS A 99 -10.74 -5.33 -4.05
N ASN A 100 -11.29 -5.09 -2.86
CA ASN A 100 -11.67 -3.76 -2.40
C ASN A 100 -10.45 -2.85 -2.30
N SER A 101 -9.32 -3.35 -1.78
CA SER A 101 -8.09 -2.59 -1.72
C SER A 101 -7.55 -2.21 -3.11
N LEU A 102 -7.63 -3.12 -4.09
CA LEU A 102 -7.26 -2.83 -5.48
C LEU A 102 -8.20 -1.83 -6.13
N SER A 103 -9.51 -1.94 -5.88
CA SER A 103 -10.52 -0.98 -6.36
C SER A 103 -10.23 0.44 -5.87
N GLU A 104 -9.89 0.60 -4.59
CA GLU A 104 -9.51 1.89 -4.03
C GLU A 104 -8.21 2.45 -4.64
N LEU A 105 -7.23 1.58 -4.93
CA LEU A 105 -6.02 2.00 -5.64
C LEU A 105 -6.34 2.47 -7.07
N ARG A 106 -7.13 1.72 -7.83
CA ARG A 106 -7.58 2.09 -9.18
C ARG A 106 -8.30 3.42 -9.22
N LYS A 107 -9.15 3.72 -8.22
CA LYS A 107 -9.80 5.04 -8.10
C LYS A 107 -8.78 6.17 -7.98
N ARG A 108 -7.71 5.98 -7.21
CA ARG A 108 -6.63 6.99 -7.07
C ARG A 108 -5.80 7.12 -8.34
N GLU A 109 -5.67 6.03 -9.10
CA GLU A 109 -4.90 5.99 -10.35
C GLU A 109 -5.59 6.72 -11.52
N MET A 110 -6.91 6.97 -11.44
CA MET A 110 -7.65 7.67 -12.51
C MET A 110 -7.11 9.07 -12.83
N ILE A 111 -6.34 9.67 -11.92
CA ILE A 111 -5.76 11.01 -12.04
C ILE A 111 -4.23 10.98 -11.95
N THR A 112 -3.61 9.84 -12.28
CA THR A 112 -2.15 9.69 -12.31
C THR A 112 -1.66 9.17 -13.65
N ASP A 113 -0.43 9.52 -14.02
CA ASP A 113 0.20 9.08 -15.28
C ASP A 113 0.67 7.62 -15.21
N ILE A 114 1.05 7.15 -14.00
CA ILE A 114 1.52 5.80 -13.75
C ILE A 114 0.43 4.99 -13.05
N ILE A 115 0.11 3.81 -13.58
CA ILE A 115 -0.75 2.81 -12.95
C ILE A 115 0.16 1.74 -12.32
N ILE A 116 -0.23 1.10 -11.23
CA ILE A 116 0.49 -0.01 -10.60
C ILE A 116 -0.43 -1.14 -10.09
N SER A 117 -1.74 -0.90 -10.03
CA SER A 117 -2.73 -1.88 -9.56
C SER A 117 -2.75 -3.18 -10.35
N ASP A 118 -2.46 -3.14 -11.66
CA ASP A 118 -2.30 -4.30 -12.54
C ASP A 118 -1.14 -5.20 -12.08
N PHE A 119 0.03 -4.61 -11.84
CA PHE A 119 1.19 -5.35 -11.36
C PHE A 119 0.92 -5.98 -10.00
N ILE A 120 0.23 -5.26 -9.11
CA ILE A 120 -0.12 -5.79 -7.78
C ILE A 120 -1.09 -6.96 -7.91
N GLU A 121 -2.18 -6.80 -8.67
CA GLU A 121 -3.19 -7.84 -8.87
C GLU A 121 -2.59 -9.14 -9.44
N GLU A 122 -1.68 -9.02 -10.40
CA GLU A 122 -1.03 -10.17 -11.03
C GLU A 122 -0.05 -10.92 -10.10
N ASN A 123 0.49 -10.27 -9.07
CA ASN A 123 1.65 -10.76 -8.34
C ASN A 123 1.44 -10.94 -6.83
N TRP A 124 0.42 -10.34 -6.22
CA TRP A 124 0.32 -10.28 -4.75
C TRP A 124 0.23 -11.66 -4.06
N THR A 125 -0.34 -12.67 -4.72
CA THR A 125 -0.40 -14.05 -4.21
C THR A 125 0.87 -14.87 -4.48
N LYS A 126 1.76 -14.39 -5.36
CA LYS A 126 2.94 -15.12 -5.82
C LYS A 126 4.20 -14.69 -5.07
N ILE A 127 4.29 -13.41 -4.79
CA ILE A 127 5.44 -12.77 -4.14
C ILE A 127 4.94 -11.69 -3.20
N LYS A 128 5.60 -11.50 -2.06
CA LYS A 128 5.22 -10.42 -1.13
C LYS A 128 5.60 -9.07 -1.74
N LEU A 129 4.60 -8.21 -1.91
CA LEU A 129 4.74 -6.90 -2.54
C LEU A 129 4.76 -5.73 -1.55
N PHE A 130 4.31 -5.94 -0.31
CA PHE A 130 4.19 -4.90 0.72
C PHE A 130 4.68 -5.41 2.08
N HIS A 131 5.32 -4.53 2.86
CA HIS A 131 5.69 -4.76 4.26
C HIS A 131 4.56 -4.36 5.22
N SER A 132 3.87 -3.28 4.89
CA SER A 132 2.61 -2.85 5.50
C SER A 132 1.76 -2.21 4.41
N MET A 133 0.52 -1.84 4.74
CA MET A 133 -0.46 -1.38 3.74
C MET A 133 -0.03 -0.18 2.90
N ASN A 134 0.92 0.63 3.33
CA ASN A 134 1.46 1.79 2.61
C ASN A 134 2.99 1.77 2.47
N HIS A 135 3.63 0.64 2.79
CA HIS A 135 5.06 0.43 2.62
C HIS A 135 5.31 -0.68 1.58
N PRO A 136 5.33 -0.34 0.28
CA PRO A 136 5.69 -1.28 -0.77
C PRO A 136 7.11 -1.81 -0.57
N THR A 137 7.34 -3.02 -1.06
CA THR A 137 8.68 -3.58 -1.25
C THR A 137 9.38 -2.91 -2.43
N ASN A 138 10.70 -3.15 -2.56
CA ASN A 138 11.48 -2.68 -3.71
C ASN A 138 10.92 -3.15 -5.06
N LEU A 139 10.20 -4.29 -5.12
CA LEU A 139 9.64 -4.79 -6.37
C LEU A 139 8.58 -3.83 -6.94
N VAL A 140 7.71 -3.29 -6.09
CA VAL A 140 6.69 -2.31 -6.50
C VAL A 140 7.35 -0.98 -6.84
N LEU A 141 8.35 -0.54 -6.06
CA LEU A 141 9.07 0.71 -6.31
C LEU A 141 9.85 0.69 -7.63
N LEU A 142 10.53 -0.43 -7.93
CA LEU A 142 11.23 -0.64 -9.20
C LEU A 142 10.25 -0.67 -10.38
N GLU A 143 9.08 -1.28 -10.20
CA GLU A 143 8.04 -1.27 -11.22
C GLU A 143 7.52 0.14 -11.52
N ILE A 144 7.28 0.95 -10.49
CA ILE A 144 6.92 2.37 -10.66
C ILE A 144 8.05 3.12 -11.39
N ALA A 145 9.30 2.92 -10.98
CA ALA A 145 10.45 3.58 -11.60
C ALA A 145 10.57 3.24 -13.10
N ASP A 146 10.39 1.96 -13.48
CA ASP A 146 10.43 1.55 -14.89
C ASP A 146 9.29 2.14 -15.71
N ARG A 147 8.09 2.28 -15.13
CA ARG A 147 6.96 2.91 -15.81
C ARG A 147 7.17 4.41 -15.99
N ILE A 148 7.82 5.08 -15.03
CA ILE A 148 8.24 6.48 -15.15
C ILE A 148 9.30 6.63 -16.25
N LEU A 149 10.34 5.79 -16.25
CA LEU A 149 11.39 5.80 -17.28
C LEU A 149 10.80 5.54 -18.67
N THR A 150 9.88 4.58 -18.79
CA THR A 150 9.19 4.29 -20.06
C THR A 150 8.37 5.50 -20.53
N ASN A 151 7.66 6.19 -19.63
CA ASN A 151 6.95 7.44 -19.95
C ASN A 151 7.89 8.57 -20.41
N LEU A 152 9.14 8.56 -19.95
CA LEU A 152 10.19 9.50 -20.36
C LEU A 152 10.87 9.11 -21.69
N GLY A 153 10.50 7.96 -22.29
CA GLY A 153 11.20 7.42 -23.46
C GLY A 153 12.60 6.89 -23.13
N LEU A 154 12.86 6.56 -21.86
CA LEU A 154 14.13 6.04 -21.37
C LEU A 154 14.08 4.51 -21.21
N PRO A 155 15.24 3.83 -21.28
CA PRO A 155 15.30 2.41 -20.99
C PRO A 155 14.96 2.12 -19.52
N LYS A 156 14.40 0.94 -19.27
CA LYS A 156 14.15 0.40 -17.93
C LYS A 156 15.45 0.16 -17.17
N LEU A 157 15.35 0.09 -15.84
CA LEU A 157 16.45 -0.29 -14.95
C LEU A 157 16.95 -1.71 -15.24
N ASN A 158 18.22 -1.98 -14.96
CA ASN A 158 18.84 -3.28 -15.23
C ASN A 158 18.20 -4.39 -14.38
N THR A 159 17.96 -5.55 -15.00
CA THR A 159 17.25 -6.71 -14.41
C THR A 159 17.99 -7.39 -13.26
N ALA A 160 19.30 -7.18 -13.10
CA ALA A 160 20.09 -7.78 -12.02
C ALA A 160 19.52 -7.45 -10.61
N GLU A 161 19.06 -6.21 -10.41
CA GLU A 161 18.52 -5.75 -9.11
C GLU A 161 17.16 -6.41 -8.81
N ARG A 162 16.29 -6.57 -9.82
CA ARG A 162 14.99 -7.26 -9.66
C ARG A 162 15.14 -8.73 -9.28
N ASN A 163 16.09 -9.41 -9.88
CA ASN A 163 16.31 -10.84 -9.65
C ASN A 163 16.80 -11.12 -8.23
N SER A 164 17.66 -10.25 -7.69
CA SER A 164 18.13 -10.37 -6.29
C SER A 164 17.01 -10.25 -5.26
N GLN A 165 15.99 -9.42 -5.52
CA GLN A 165 14.87 -9.18 -4.62
C GLN A 165 13.81 -10.29 -4.68
N LYS A 166 13.55 -10.87 -5.86
CA LYS A 166 12.58 -11.97 -6.03
C LYS A 166 12.98 -13.23 -5.26
N THR A 167 14.27 -13.53 -5.16
CA THR A 167 14.77 -14.73 -4.47
C THR A 167 14.59 -14.66 -2.95
N ASN A 168 14.57 -13.47 -2.35
CA ASN A 168 14.47 -13.29 -0.90
C ASN A 168 13.03 -13.26 -0.36
N ILE A 169 12.01 -13.28 -1.24
CA ILE A 169 10.63 -12.91 -0.89
C ILE A 169 9.61 -13.97 -1.37
N GLN A 170 10.07 -15.18 -1.71
CA GLN A 170 9.15 -16.29 -1.97
C GLN A 170 8.31 -16.56 -0.72
N ILE A 171 7.00 -16.34 -0.84
CA ILE A 171 6.04 -16.78 0.17
C ILE A 171 6.05 -18.31 0.09
N GLN A 172 6.49 -19.00 1.14
CA GLN A 172 6.18 -20.42 1.30
C GLN A 172 4.67 -20.51 1.47
N VAL A 173 3.97 -20.69 0.36
CA VAL A 173 2.55 -20.98 0.33
C VAL A 173 2.43 -22.42 0.84
N ILE A 174 2.16 -22.59 2.14
CA ILE A 174 1.65 -23.86 2.67
C ILE A 174 0.16 -23.85 2.34
N LEU A 175 -0.18 -24.28 1.12
CA LEU A 175 -1.53 -24.75 0.81
C LEU A 175 -1.53 -26.25 1.12
N ASN A 176 -2.13 -26.63 2.25
CA ASN A 176 -2.61 -27.98 2.51
C ASN A 176 -4.11 -28.01 2.29
#